data_AF-A0A6M3JBI2-F1
#
_entry.id   AF-A0A6M3JBI2-F1
#
_cell.length_a   1.000
_cell.length_b   1.000
_cell.length_c   1.000
_cell.angle_alpha   90.00
_cell.angle_beta   90.00
_cell.angle_gamma   90.00
#
_symmetry.space_group_name_H-M   'P 1'
#
loop_
_entity.id
_entity.type
_entity.pdbx_description
1 polymer ?
#
loop_
_entity_poly.entity_id
_entity_poly.type
_entity_poly.pdbx_seq_one_letter_code
_entity_poly.pdbx_strand_id
1 'polypeptide(L)' 'MKKLIKWLNKKGWTQKNLADELGVSESAVSLWFSGDRKPSSKSALKIENITNGTVSRLSLLYPSE' A
#
# COMPACT_ATOMS: atom_id res chain seq x y z
N MET A 1 -5.43 4.96 3.27
CA MET A 1 -4.80 3.65 3.61
C MET A 1 -5.69 2.59 4.25
N LYS A 2 -6.86 2.91 4.85
CA LYS A 2 -7.69 1.93 5.58
C LYS A 2 -8.02 0.63 4.81
N LYS A 3 -8.25 0.72 3.49
CA LYS A 3 -8.51 -0.45 2.62
C LYS A 3 -7.30 -1.39 2.51
N LEU A 4 -6.10 -0.84 2.36
CA LEU A 4 -4.86 -1.62 2.26
C LEU A 4 -4.54 -2.34 3.58
N ILE A 5 -4.71 -1.68 4.72
CA ILE A 5 -4.56 -2.30 6.04
C ILE A 5 -5.50 -3.49 6.19
N LYS A 6 -6.77 -3.34 5.82
CA LYS A 6 -7.75 -4.42 5.88
C LYS A 6 -7.36 -5.58 4.97
N TRP A 7 -6.88 -5.30 3.76
CA TRP A 7 -6.44 -6.34 2.84
C TRP A 7 -5.25 -7.13 3.39
N LEU A 8 -4.23 -6.43 3.92
CA LEU A 8 -3.06 -7.05 4.53
C LEU A 8 -3.46 -7.98 5.69
N ASN A 9 -4.30 -7.51 6.60
CA ASN A 9 -4.79 -8.34 7.72
C ASN A 9 -5.55 -9.58 7.24
N LYS A 10 -6.43 -9.44 6.24
CA LYS A 10 -7.16 -10.59 5.66
C LYS A 10 -6.23 -11.61 5.02
N LYS A 11 -5.12 -11.16 4.44
CA LYS A 11 -4.09 -12.03 3.83
C LYS A 11 -3.06 -12.55 4.82
N GLY A 12 -3.06 -12.10 6.07
CA GLY A 12 -2.00 -12.40 7.05
C GLY A 12 -0.66 -11.76 6.71
N TRP A 13 -0.66 -10.68 5.92
CA TRP A 13 0.54 -9.98 5.50
C TRP A 13 0.89 -8.84 6.45
N THR A 14 2.19 -8.66 6.70
CA THR A 14 2.71 -7.51 7.44
C THR A 14 3.11 -6.37 6.50
N GLN A 15 3.36 -5.18 7.06
CA GLN A 15 3.93 -4.06 6.29
C GLN A 15 5.29 -4.43 5.69
N LYS A 16 6.09 -5.22 6.41
CA LYS A 16 7.37 -5.75 5.93
C LYS A 16 7.20 -6.68 4.71
N ASN A 17 6.23 -7.59 4.73
CA ASN A 17 5.94 -8.45 3.56
C ASN A 17 5.56 -7.61 2.35
N LEU A 18 4.72 -6.59 2.55
CA LEU A 18 4.36 -5.68 1.47
C LEU A 18 5.58 -4.90 0.96
N ALA A 19 6.46 -4.46 1.84
CA ALA A 19 7.68 -3.74 1.47
C ALA A 19 8.62 -4.61 0.62
N ASP A 20 8.84 -5.85 1.05
CA ASP A 20 9.64 -6.86 0.36
C ASP A 20 9.10 -7.14 -1.05
N GLU A 21 7.80 -7.43 -1.16
CA GLU A 21 7.12 -7.69 -2.45
C GLU A 21 7.18 -6.47 -3.40
N LEU A 22 7.11 -5.26 -2.84
CA LEU A 22 7.21 -4.04 -3.62
C LEU A 22 8.67 -3.70 -4.00
N GLY A 23 9.65 -4.26 -3.30
CA GLY A 23 11.06 -3.91 -3.41
C GLY A 23 11.36 -2.52 -2.84
N VAL A 24 10.71 -2.15 -1.74
CA VAL A 24 10.89 -0.86 -1.04
C VAL A 24 11.24 -1.11 0.42
N SER A 25 11.73 -0.08 1.12
CA SER A 25 11.99 -0.16 2.55
C SER A 25 10.69 -0.20 3.36
N GLU A 26 10.66 -0.96 4.45
CA GLU A 26 9.52 -1.00 5.39
C GLU A 26 9.15 0.39 5.91
N SER A 27 10.15 1.25 6.19
CA SER A 27 9.93 2.64 6.58
C SER A 27 9.13 3.43 5.54
N ALA A 28 9.35 3.17 4.24
CA ALA A 28 8.59 3.82 3.18
C ALA A 28 7.11 3.42 3.25
N VAL A 29 6.83 2.14 3.46
CA VAL A 29 5.47 1.63 3.66
C VAL A 29 4.86 2.25 4.91
N SER A 30 5.57 2.29 6.03
CA SER A 30 5.07 2.91 7.27
C SER A 30 4.66 4.38 7.07
N LEU A 31 5.48 5.17 6.36
CA LEU A 31 5.16 6.57 6.03
C LEU A 31 3.89 6.70 5.17
N TRP A 32 3.63 5.73 4.28
CA TRP A 32 2.38 5.69 3.53
C TRP A 32 1.17 5.46 4.43
N PHE A 33 1.31 4.64 5.46
CA PHE A 33 0.21 4.30 6.37
C PHE A 33 -0.11 5.44 7.33
N SER A 34 0.91 6.17 7.77
CA SER A 34 0.76 7.39 8.57
C SER A 34 0.24 8.58 7.74
N GLY A 35 0.26 8.49 6.40
CA GLY A 35 -0.16 9.58 5.51
C GLY A 35 0.91 10.66 5.29
N ASP A 36 2.07 10.52 5.93
CA ASP A 36 3.20 11.44 5.88
C ASP A 36 3.82 11.50 4.47
N ARG A 37 3.81 10.36 3.76
CA ARG A 37 4.31 10.26 2.39
C ARG A 37 3.34 9.48 1.52
N LYS A 38 3.20 9.88 0.25
CA LYS A 38 2.43 9.11 -0.73
C LYS A 38 3.31 8.08 -1.45
N PRO A 39 2.79 6.89 -1.78
CA PRO A 39 3.49 5.96 -2.65
C PRO A 39 3.68 6.56 -4.04
N SER A 40 4.80 6.25 -4.70
CA SER A 40 5.01 6.61 -6.09
C SER A 40 4.03 5.89 -7.01
N SER A 41 3.78 6.43 -8.21
CA SER A 41 2.86 5.81 -9.18
C SER A 41 3.21 4.36 -9.51
N LYS A 42 4.52 4.01 -9.54
CA LYS A 42 5.01 2.64 -9.72
C LYS A 42 4.59 1.71 -8.56
N SER A 43 4.79 2.14 -7.32
CA SER A 43 4.42 1.37 -6.13
C SER A 43 2.90 1.23 -6.01
N ALA A 44 2.15 2.30 -6.27
CA ALA A 44 0.69 2.26 -6.25
C ALA A 44 0.13 1.27 -7.29
N LEU A 45 0.71 1.23 -8.50
CA LEU A 45 0.33 0.28 -9.54
C LEU A 45 0.67 -1.17 -9.15
N LYS A 46 1.83 -1.42 -8.54
CA LYS A 46 2.16 -2.73 -8.00
C LYS A 46 1.19 -3.16 -6.90
N ILE A 47 0.84 -2.27 -5.97
CA ILE A 47 -0.13 -2.56 -4.90
C ILE A 47 -1.49 -2.93 -5.50
N GLU A 48 -1.96 -2.19 -6.50
CA GLU A 48 -3.21 -2.52 -7.19
C GLU A 48 -3.18 -3.92 -7.83
N ASN A 49 -2.06 -4.28 -8.46
CA ASN A 49 -1.86 -5.62 -9.03
C ASN A 49 -1.84 -6.72 -7.95
N ILE A 50 -1.06 -6.55 -6.88
CA ILE A 50 -0.96 -7.51 -5.77
C ILE A 50 -2.32 -7.73 -5.11
N THR A 51 -3.08 -6.65 -4.94
CA THR A 51 -4.41 -6.70 -4.34
C THR A 51 -5.52 -7.06 -5.34
N ASN A 52 -5.15 -7.36 -6.59
CA ASN A 52 -6.04 -7.71 -7.69
C ASN A 52 -7.21 -6.72 -7.85
N GLY A 53 -6.91 -5.43 -7.75
CA GLY A 53 -7.88 -4.33 -7.84
C GLY A 53 -8.64 -4.01 -6.55
N THR A 54 -8.48 -4.80 -5.47
CA THR A 54 -9.15 -4.54 -4.18
C THR A 54 -8.76 -3.17 -3.61
N VAL A 55 -7.49 -2.79 -3.77
CA VAL A 55 -6.98 -1.48 -3.40
C VAL A 55 -6.59 -0.76 -4.67
N SER A 56 -7.45 0.14 -5.14
CA SER A 56 -7.13 0.91 -6.33
C SER A 56 -6.02 1.92 -6.06
N ARG A 57 -5.12 2.06 -7.02
CA ARG A 57 -4.04 3.05 -7.06
C ARG A 57 -4.56 4.46 -6.80
N LEU A 58 -5.72 4.82 -7.35
CA LEU A 58 -6.29 6.16 -7.18
C LEU A 58 -6.54 6.49 -5.72
N SER A 59 -7.05 5.53 -4.94
CA SER A 59 -7.27 5.68 -3.50
C SER A 59 -5.98 5.81 -2.69
N LEU A 60 -4.83 5.40 -3.25
CA LEU A 60 -3.51 5.53 -2.62
C LEU A 60 -2.85 6.88 -2.94
N LEU A 61 -3.05 7.40 -4.15
CA LEU A 61 -2.48 8.67 -4.61
C LEU A 61 -3.33 9.88 -4.18
N TYR A 62 -4.65 9.69 -4.20
CA TYR A 62 -5.67 10.68 -3.88
C TYR A 62 -6.62 10.07 -2.84
N PRO A 63 -6.20 9.96 -1.58
CA PRO A 63 -7.14 9.68 -0.51
C PRO A 63 -8.04 10.92 -0.35
N SER A 64 -9.21 10.92 -1.00
CA SER A 64 -10.26 11.89 -0.68
C SER A 64 -10.68 11.68 0.77
N GLU A 65 -10.71 12.77 1.54
CA GLU A 65 -11.14 12.80 2.95
C GLU A 65 -12.52 12.18 3.17
#